data_AF-A0A5E3XE08-F1
#
_entry.id   AF-A0A5E3XE08-F1
#
_cell.length_a   1.000
_cell.length_b   1.000
_cell.length_c   1.000
_cell.angle_alpha   90.00
_cell.angle_beta   90.00
_cell.angle_gamma   90.00
#
_symmetry.space_group_name_H-M   'P 1'
#
loop_
_entity.id
_entity.type
_entity.pdbx_description
1 polymer ?
#
loop_
_entity_poly.entity_id
_entity_poly.type
_entity_poly.pdbx_seq_one_letter_code
_entity_poly.pdbx_strand_id
1 'polypeptide(L)'
;MSGKDRVLNVDQAGVVASILCNEFLPIIRQNDPELSGFAVVRKWVSDRLTLLLSTHPLFLTDELTEARLLRVAANTHFRNFYHSLRVEDTSLGDSVLHYASTRVMRTRSVSRKAGSHTDRLSLPSPVVGENNVFISQGYKFKLKKRLQTSWYVHLKDYQDCGGCVIKPSKFNDRKEILLMTIIARDPEWLANQEDMAKYVIGRPRES
;
A
#
# COMPACT_ATOMS: atom_id res chain seq x y z
N MET A 1 -19.31 -6.96 13.64
CA MET A 1 -19.79 -5.67 13.10
C MET A 1 -18.64 -5.04 12.33
N SER A 2 -18.64 -5.14 11.00
CA SER A 2 -17.54 -4.69 10.14
C SER A 2 -17.96 -3.40 9.45
N GLY A 3 -17.24 -2.33 9.77
CA GLY A 3 -17.54 -0.96 9.40
C GLY A 3 -17.78 -0.78 7.90
N LYS A 4 -18.96 -0.26 7.56
CA LYS A 4 -19.11 0.64 6.42
C LYS A 4 -18.46 1.96 6.82
N ASP A 5 -17.15 1.93 7.06
CA ASP A 5 -16.35 3.12 7.16
C ASP A 5 -16.46 3.79 5.80
N ARG A 6 -17.27 4.85 5.76
CA ARG A 6 -17.35 5.75 4.61
C ARG A 6 -15.98 6.40 4.51
N VAL A 7 -15.16 5.76 3.69
CA VAL A 7 -13.80 6.16 3.35
C VAL A 7 -13.90 7.51 2.66
N LEU A 8 -13.05 8.45 3.07
CA LEU A 8 -12.81 9.69 2.34
C LEU A 8 -12.75 9.37 0.84
N ASN A 9 -13.38 10.17 -0.02
CA ASN A 9 -13.24 9.99 -1.45
C ASN A 9 -11.76 10.23 -1.87
N VAL A 10 -11.42 9.91 -3.12
CA VAL A 10 -10.05 9.98 -3.61
C VAL A 10 -9.43 11.37 -3.41
N ASP A 11 -10.20 12.42 -3.71
CA ASP A 11 -9.73 13.80 -3.62
C ASP A 11 -9.58 14.26 -2.17
N GLN A 12 -10.56 13.96 -1.31
CA GLN A 12 -10.50 14.21 0.13
C GLN A 12 -9.29 13.51 0.77
N ALA A 13 -9.04 12.26 0.40
CA ALA A 13 -7.90 11.51 0.91
C ALA A 13 -6.57 12.11 0.44
N GLY A 14 -6.50 12.60 -0.81
CA GLY A 14 -5.35 13.34 -1.33
C GLY A 14 -5.06 14.62 -0.55
N VAL A 15 -6.10 15.39 -0.22
CA VAL A 15 -5.95 16.59 0.63
C VAL A 15 -5.42 16.24 2.01
N VAL A 16 -5.99 15.23 2.68
CA VAL A 16 -5.50 14.79 3.99
C VAL A 16 -4.06 14.30 3.90
N ALA A 17 -3.68 13.53 2.87
CA ALA A 17 -2.31 13.08 2.66
C ALA A 17 -1.34 14.25 2.50
N SER A 18 -1.72 15.29 1.74
CA SER A 18 -0.93 16.51 1.61
C SER A 18 -0.70 17.21 2.96
N ILE A 19 -1.76 17.36 3.77
CA ILE A 19 -1.66 17.96 5.12
C ILE A 19 -0.72 17.12 6.02
N LEU A 20 -0.81 15.79 5.95
CA LEU A 20 0.03 14.91 6.75
C LEU A 20 1.53 15.10 6.43
N CYS A 21 1.87 15.15 5.14
CA CYS A 21 3.26 15.28 4.71
C CYS A 21 3.82 16.70 4.89
N ASN A 22 3.03 17.71 4.51
CA ASN A 22 3.52 19.08 4.38
C ASN A 22 3.38 19.91 5.66
N GLU A 23 2.37 19.62 6.50
CA GLU A 23 2.09 20.40 7.70
C GLU A 23 2.31 19.58 8.97
N PHE A 24 1.73 18.37 9.04
CA PHE A 24 1.70 17.59 10.27
C PHE A 24 3.07 17.01 10.64
N LEU A 25 3.81 16.50 9.66
CA LEU A 25 5.15 15.94 9.89
C LEU A 25 6.13 16.97 10.49
N PRO A 26 6.25 18.20 9.97
CA PRO A 26 7.02 19.26 10.63
C PRO A 26 6.58 19.53 12.07
N ILE A 27 5.26 19.57 12.32
CA ILE A 27 4.69 19.81 13.65
C ILE A 27 5.02 18.70 14.64
N ILE A 28 5.03 17.44 14.20
CA ILE A 28 5.48 16.31 15.02
C ILE A 28 6.96 16.48 15.35
N ARG A 29 7.81 16.73 14.35
CA ARG A 29 9.26 16.89 14.56
C ARG A 29 9.60 18.03 15.51
N GLN A 30 8.81 19.11 15.48
CA GLN A 30 9.01 20.26 16.35
C GLN A 30 8.54 20.00 17.80
N ASN A 31 7.38 19.36 17.97
CA ASN A 31 6.73 19.27 19.29
C ASN A 31 6.91 17.92 20.00
N ASP A 32 7.15 16.84 19.26
CA ASP A 32 7.32 15.48 19.79
C ASP A 32 8.37 14.70 18.98
N PRO A 33 9.65 15.15 18.98
CA PRO A 33 10.71 14.52 18.20
C PRO A 33 10.96 13.06 18.59
N GLU A 34 10.69 12.69 19.85
CA GLU A 34 10.86 11.33 20.38
C GLU A 34 9.60 10.46 20.20
N LEU A 35 8.55 11.00 19.56
CA LEU A 35 7.28 10.31 19.32
C LEU A 35 6.65 9.70 20.59
N SER A 36 6.75 10.43 21.71
CA SER A 36 6.30 10.03 23.04
C SER A 36 4.82 9.62 23.07
N GLY A 37 3.97 10.32 22.32
CA GLY A 37 2.59 9.90 22.11
C GLY A 37 1.72 10.93 21.40
N PHE A 38 0.69 10.43 20.71
CA PHE A 38 -0.26 11.27 19.95
C PHE A 38 -0.96 12.37 20.77
N ALA A 39 -0.97 12.25 22.10
CA ALA A 39 -1.50 13.28 23.00
C ALA A 39 -0.82 14.64 22.81
N VAL A 40 0.49 14.66 22.53
CA VAL A 40 1.28 15.90 22.37
C VAL A 40 0.78 16.73 21.20
N VAL A 41 0.45 16.07 20.08
CA VAL A 41 -0.02 16.74 18.85
C VAL A 41 -1.55 16.79 18.72
N ARG A 42 -2.29 16.24 19.69
CA ARG A 42 -3.76 16.09 19.62
C ARG A 42 -4.48 17.43 19.46
N LYS A 43 -4.03 18.48 20.16
CA LYS A 43 -4.65 19.81 20.08
C LYS A 43 -4.52 20.37 18.67
N TRP A 44 -3.31 20.37 18.12
CA TRP A 44 -3.05 20.83 16.75
C TRP A 44 -3.90 20.08 15.72
N VAL A 45 -3.99 18.75 15.81
CA VAL A 45 -4.84 17.94 14.90
C VAL A 45 -6.30 18.34 15.02
N SER A 46 -6.80 18.56 16.24
CA SER A 46 -8.20 18.97 16.47
C SER A 46 -8.51 20.32 15.83
N ASP A 47 -7.61 21.29 16.01
CA ASP A 47 -7.75 22.65 15.47
C ASP A 47 -7.67 22.62 13.93
N ARG A 48 -6.71 21.87 13.38
CA ARG A 48 -6.55 21.73 11.94
C ARG A 48 -7.72 21.03 11.27
N LEU A 49 -8.29 19.99 11.89
CA LEU A 49 -9.49 19.31 11.40
C LEU A 49 -10.72 20.22 11.43
N THR A 50 -10.86 21.05 12.45
CA THR A 50 -11.93 22.05 12.50
C THR A 50 -11.79 23.03 11.33
N LEU A 51 -10.58 23.53 11.09
CA LEU A 51 -10.31 24.41 9.95
C LEU A 51 -10.56 23.72 8.61
N LEU A 52 -10.12 22.47 8.45
CA LEU A 52 -10.31 21.69 7.22
C LEU A 52 -11.79 21.53 6.89
N LEU A 53 -12.61 21.16 7.87
CA LEU A 53 -14.04 20.92 7.70
C LEU A 53 -14.85 22.21 7.48
N SER A 54 -14.35 23.37 7.93
CA SER A 54 -15.06 24.64 7.79
C SER A 54 -14.64 25.47 6.57
N THR A 55 -13.49 25.18 5.96
CA THR A 55 -12.94 26.02 4.88
C THR A 55 -12.73 25.29 3.56
N HIS A 56 -12.43 23.99 3.58
CA HIS A 56 -12.02 23.31 2.36
C HIS A 56 -13.26 22.83 1.56
N PRO A 57 -13.40 23.20 0.27
CA PRO A 57 -14.61 22.90 -0.51
C PRO A 57 -15.01 21.42 -0.53
N LEU A 58 -14.03 20.51 -0.63
CA LEU A 58 -14.27 19.06 -0.59
C LEU A 58 -14.78 18.50 0.75
N PHE A 59 -14.73 19.29 1.82
CA PHE A 59 -15.13 18.90 3.17
C PHE A 59 -16.32 19.72 3.70
N LEU A 60 -16.76 20.73 2.96
CA LEU A 60 -17.97 21.48 3.27
C LEU A 60 -19.19 20.59 3.06
N THR A 61 -19.96 20.40 4.12
CA THR A 61 -21.24 19.69 4.12
C THR A 61 -22.17 20.35 5.11
N ASP A 62 -23.44 20.51 4.73
CA ASP A 62 -24.48 21.05 5.60
C ASP A 62 -24.98 19.98 6.61
N GLU A 63 -24.68 18.71 6.36
CA GLU A 63 -25.14 17.61 7.20
C GLU A 63 -24.15 17.38 8.36
N LEU A 64 -24.57 17.70 9.59
CA LEU A 64 -23.77 17.52 10.81
C LEU A 64 -23.27 16.08 10.99
N THR A 65 -24.09 15.09 10.60
CA THR A 65 -23.73 13.67 10.65
C THR A 65 -22.57 13.35 9.71
N GLU A 66 -22.60 13.88 8.49
CA GLU A 66 -21.55 13.69 7.50
C GLU A 66 -20.25 14.37 7.93
N ALA A 67 -20.33 15.63 8.40
CA ALA A 67 -19.18 16.36 8.94
C ALA A 67 -18.49 15.56 10.08
N ARG A 68 -19.29 14.94 10.96
CA ARG A 68 -18.77 14.09 12.03
C ARG A 68 -18.05 12.84 11.49
N LEU A 69 -18.60 12.19 10.47
CA LEU A 69 -17.98 11.01 9.85
C LEU A 69 -16.67 11.38 9.14
N LEU A 70 -16.65 12.47 8.39
CA LEU A 70 -15.44 13.00 7.74
C LEU A 70 -14.37 13.32 8.78
N ARG A 71 -14.75 13.95 9.91
CA ARG A 71 -13.83 14.23 11.03
C ARG A 71 -13.21 12.96 11.60
N VAL A 72 -14.02 11.93 11.84
CA VAL A 72 -13.54 10.64 12.37
C VAL A 72 -12.60 9.95 11.39
N ALA A 73 -12.97 9.93 10.10
CA ALA A 73 -12.14 9.34 9.06
C ALA A 73 -10.79 10.06 8.96
N ALA A 74 -10.78 11.39 8.81
CA ALA A 74 -9.56 12.18 8.75
C ALA A 74 -8.69 12.00 10.00
N ASN A 75 -9.26 12.09 11.21
CA ASN A 75 -8.54 11.87 12.47
C ASN A 75 -7.89 10.47 12.54
N THR A 76 -8.53 9.46 11.97
CA THR A 76 -7.97 8.10 11.87
C THR A 76 -6.72 8.07 10.99
N HIS A 77 -6.69 8.83 9.88
CA HIS A 77 -5.49 9.00 9.05
C HIS A 77 -4.34 9.67 9.81
N PHE A 78 -4.60 10.75 10.57
CA PHE A 78 -3.59 11.40 11.41
C PHE A 78 -2.97 10.45 12.43
N ARG A 79 -3.80 9.68 13.15
CA ARG A 79 -3.32 8.70 14.13
C ARG A 79 -2.48 7.61 13.48
N ASN A 80 -2.97 7.04 12.39
CA ASN A 80 -2.26 5.95 11.72
C ASN A 80 -0.92 6.42 11.15
N PHE A 81 -0.84 7.66 10.62
CA PHE A 81 0.40 8.27 10.15
C PHE A 81 1.40 8.48 11.30
N TYR A 82 0.94 9.02 12.43
CA TYR A 82 1.79 9.17 13.62
C TYR A 82 2.33 7.82 14.11
N HIS A 83 1.48 6.80 14.16
CA HIS A 83 1.89 5.46 14.59
C HIS A 83 2.87 4.80 13.61
N SER A 84 2.79 5.04 12.31
CA SER A 84 3.78 4.50 11.36
C SER A 84 5.16 5.09 11.57
N LEU A 85 5.26 6.41 11.84
CA LEU A 85 6.55 7.04 12.16
C LEU A 85 7.22 6.39 13.37
N ARG A 86 6.43 6.05 14.40
CA ARG A 86 6.95 5.42 15.63
C ARG A 86 7.47 3.99 15.41
N VAL A 87 6.90 3.26 14.43
CA VAL A 87 7.39 1.91 14.08
C VAL A 87 8.68 2.01 13.27
N GLU A 88 8.79 3.01 12.39
CA GLU A 88 9.95 3.21 11.50
C GLU A 88 11.20 3.66 12.25
N ASP A 89 11.07 4.43 13.34
CA ASP A 89 12.23 4.77 14.19
C ASP A 89 12.89 3.53 14.83
N THR A 90 12.17 2.40 14.87
CA THR A 90 12.72 1.13 15.36
C THR A 90 13.39 0.30 14.25
N SER A 91 13.24 0.68 12.97
CA SER A 91 13.87 0.00 11.83
C SER A 91 14.30 1.01 10.76
N LEU A 92 15.58 1.40 10.77
CA LEU A 92 16.29 2.26 9.81
C LEU A 92 15.51 2.62 8.51
N GLY A 93 15.01 3.86 8.42
CA GLY A 93 15.43 4.74 7.32
C GLY A 93 14.42 5.25 6.29
N ASP A 94 13.61 4.42 5.63
CA ASP A 94 13.20 4.76 4.23
C ASP A 94 11.69 4.87 3.89
N SER A 95 10.74 4.87 4.83
CA SER A 95 9.31 4.60 4.49
C SER A 95 8.32 5.78 4.49
N VAL A 96 8.75 7.03 4.73
CA VAL A 96 7.83 8.20 4.67
C VAL A 96 7.16 8.36 3.29
N LEU A 97 7.85 8.00 2.20
CA LEU A 97 7.30 7.98 0.84
C LEU A 97 6.30 6.84 0.60
N HIS A 98 6.45 5.72 1.32
CA HIS A 98 5.61 4.54 1.14
C HIS A 98 4.21 4.75 1.74
N TYR A 99 4.09 5.49 2.85
CA TYR A 99 2.80 5.70 3.53
C TYR A 99 1.82 6.55 2.71
N ALA A 100 2.32 7.60 2.04
CA ALA A 100 1.51 8.43 1.13
C ALA A 100 1.05 7.63 -0.11
N SER A 101 1.86 6.67 -0.56
CA SER A 101 1.61 5.94 -1.81
C SER A 101 0.77 4.66 -1.63
N THR A 102 0.84 3.95 -0.50
CA THR A 102 0.25 2.59 -0.40
C THR A 102 -1.00 2.46 0.47
N ARG A 103 -1.36 3.42 1.32
CA ARG A 103 -2.49 3.27 2.25
C ARG A 103 -3.76 4.02 1.87
N VAL A 104 -3.71 4.98 0.95
CA VAL A 104 -4.90 5.75 0.55
C VAL A 104 -5.95 4.90 -0.15
N MET A 105 -5.65 3.70 -0.66
CA MET A 105 -6.66 2.93 -1.40
C MET A 105 -6.71 1.44 -1.08
N ARG A 106 -7.06 1.08 0.15
CA ARG A 106 -7.60 -0.26 0.46
C ARG A 106 -9.12 -0.26 0.62
N THR A 107 -9.84 0.52 -0.18
CA THR A 107 -11.24 0.20 -0.46
C THR A 107 -11.24 -1.09 -1.29
N ARG A 108 -11.82 -2.16 -0.73
CA ARG A 108 -12.12 -3.38 -1.47
C ARG A 108 -13.14 -3.03 -2.55
N SER A 109 -12.67 -2.58 -3.70
CA SER A 109 -13.48 -2.54 -4.90
C SER A 109 -13.79 -4.01 -5.25
N VAL A 110 -14.98 -4.46 -4.87
CA VAL A 110 -15.58 -5.69 -5.39
C VAL A 110 -15.85 -5.44 -6.87
N SER A 111 -14.81 -5.60 -7.69
CA SER A 111 -14.90 -5.50 -9.13
C SER A 111 -15.72 -6.68 -9.62
N ARG A 112 -17.00 -6.43 -9.93
CA ARG A 112 -17.82 -7.34 -10.74
C ARG A 112 -17.25 -7.29 -12.16
N LYS A 113 -16.28 -8.15 -12.47
CA LYS A 113 -15.78 -8.28 -13.85
C LYS A 113 -16.77 -9.07 -14.69
N ALA A 114 -17.38 -8.38 -15.65
CA ALA A 114 -17.96 -8.98 -16.84
C ALA A 114 -16.89 -9.79 -17.58
N GLY A 115 -17.25 -11.00 -18.00
CA GLY A 115 -16.35 -11.97 -18.61
C GLY A 115 -15.75 -11.47 -19.91
N SER A 116 -14.46 -11.15 -19.87
CA SER A 116 -13.59 -11.18 -21.04
C SER A 116 -12.78 -12.48 -20.97
N HIS A 117 -12.67 -13.16 -22.11
CA HIS A 117 -12.00 -14.45 -22.32
C HIS A 117 -10.47 -14.33 -22.17
N THR A 118 -10.01 -13.68 -21.10
CA THR A 118 -8.60 -13.40 -20.85
C THR A 118 -7.91 -14.66 -20.37
N ASP A 119 -7.03 -15.20 -21.22
CA ASP A 119 -5.71 -15.74 -20.87
C ASP A 119 -5.60 -16.07 -19.37
N ARG A 120 -6.04 -17.29 -19.01
CA ARG A 120 -6.05 -17.77 -17.63
C ARG A 120 -4.65 -17.54 -17.07
N LEU A 121 -4.55 -16.62 -16.13
CA LEU A 121 -3.30 -16.32 -15.44
C LEU A 121 -2.82 -17.62 -14.81
N SER A 122 -1.84 -18.27 -15.44
CA SER A 122 -1.16 -19.42 -14.87
C SER A 122 -0.53 -18.94 -13.57
N LEU A 123 -1.04 -19.43 -12.44
CA LEU A 123 -0.41 -19.23 -11.14
C LEU A 123 0.83 -20.14 -11.06
N PRO A 124 1.86 -19.77 -10.30
CA PRO A 124 3.02 -20.64 -10.14
C PRO A 124 2.60 -21.91 -9.40
N SER A 125 3.22 -23.04 -9.75
CA SER A 125 2.84 -24.34 -9.21
C SER A 125 3.36 -24.51 -7.79
N PRO A 126 2.51 -24.87 -6.81
CA PRO A 126 2.99 -25.20 -5.48
C PRO A 126 3.79 -26.51 -5.52
N VAL A 127 4.83 -26.61 -4.69
CA VAL A 127 5.64 -27.83 -4.57
C VAL A 127 4.97 -28.80 -3.60
N VAL A 128 4.69 -30.02 -4.07
CA VAL A 128 4.03 -31.05 -3.26
C VAL A 128 4.90 -31.40 -2.06
N GLY A 129 4.32 -31.35 -0.86
CA GLY A 129 5.01 -31.65 0.40
C GLY A 129 5.78 -30.46 1.01
N GLU A 130 5.95 -29.35 0.29
CA GLU A 130 6.65 -28.17 0.79
C GLU A 130 5.70 -27.00 1.03
N ASN A 131 5.56 -26.61 2.30
CA ASN A 131 4.67 -25.52 2.67
C ASN A 131 5.18 -24.17 2.14
N ASN A 132 4.30 -23.47 1.40
CA ASN A 132 4.55 -22.14 0.86
C ASN A 132 5.71 -22.03 -0.14
N VAL A 133 6.05 -23.15 -0.78
CA VAL A 133 7.06 -23.19 -1.83
C VAL A 133 6.40 -23.27 -3.19
N PHE A 134 6.86 -22.45 -4.12
CA PHE A 134 6.33 -22.36 -5.48
C PHE A 134 7.46 -22.51 -6.49
N ILE A 135 7.18 -23.19 -7.59
CA ILE A 135 8.09 -23.35 -8.72
C ILE A 135 7.53 -22.64 -9.95
N SER A 136 8.42 -21.97 -10.68
CA SER A 136 8.14 -21.42 -12.00
C SER A 136 9.43 -21.35 -12.80
N GLN A 137 9.43 -21.91 -14.02
CA GLN A 137 10.57 -21.87 -14.95
C GLN A 137 11.91 -22.29 -14.31
N GLY A 138 11.89 -23.31 -13.44
CA GLY A 138 13.07 -23.81 -12.73
C GLY A 138 13.48 -23.02 -11.47
N TYR A 139 12.92 -21.83 -11.25
CA TYR A 139 13.10 -21.09 -10.00
C TYR A 139 12.20 -21.65 -8.89
N LYS A 140 12.69 -21.61 -7.65
CA LYS A 140 11.97 -21.97 -6.43
C LYS A 140 11.88 -20.80 -5.47
N PHE A 141 10.67 -20.46 -5.03
CA PHE A 141 10.40 -19.36 -4.10
C PHE A 141 9.70 -19.86 -2.84
N LYS A 142 10.13 -19.41 -1.65
CA LYS A 142 9.46 -19.69 -0.36
C LYS A 142 8.80 -18.42 0.18
N LEU A 143 7.49 -18.27 -0.03
CA LEU A 143 6.76 -17.04 0.28
C LEU A 143 5.73 -17.22 1.39
N LYS A 144 5.81 -16.44 2.47
CA LYS A 144 4.76 -16.43 3.50
C LYS A 144 3.39 -16.09 2.90
N LYS A 145 2.31 -16.71 3.40
CA LYS A 145 0.91 -16.52 2.94
C LYS A 145 0.48 -15.06 2.79
N ARG A 146 0.97 -14.18 3.66
CA ARG A 146 0.71 -12.72 3.58
C ARG A 146 1.23 -12.13 2.27
N LEU A 147 2.47 -12.45 1.89
CA LEU A 147 3.12 -11.91 0.69
C LEU A 147 2.44 -12.39 -0.60
N GLN A 148 1.94 -13.62 -0.62
CA GLN A 148 1.25 -14.21 -1.77
C GLN A 148 0.01 -13.41 -2.22
N THR A 149 -0.64 -12.68 -1.31
CA THR A 149 -1.91 -11.98 -1.58
C THR A 149 -1.85 -10.46 -1.46
N SER A 150 -0.81 -9.94 -0.79
CA SER A 150 -0.73 -8.52 -0.47
C SER A 150 0.43 -7.77 -1.12
N TRP A 151 1.36 -8.46 -1.77
CA TRP A 151 2.50 -7.81 -2.39
C TRP A 151 2.21 -7.52 -3.87
N TYR A 152 2.22 -6.24 -4.21
CA TYR A 152 2.08 -5.75 -5.56
C TYR A 152 3.36 -5.04 -6.00
N VAL A 153 3.68 -5.14 -7.28
CA VAL A 153 4.78 -4.42 -7.90
C VAL A 153 4.18 -3.42 -8.90
N HIS A 154 4.65 -2.18 -8.85
CA HIS A 154 4.19 -1.15 -9.76
C HIS A 154 4.83 -1.33 -11.14
N LEU A 155 4.09 -0.99 -12.20
CA LEU A 155 4.52 -1.12 -13.60
C LEU A 155 5.82 -0.36 -13.84
N LYS A 156 5.92 0.84 -13.28
CA LYS A 156 7.10 1.67 -13.40
C LYS A 156 8.33 0.96 -12.81
N ASP A 157 8.24 0.48 -11.57
CA ASP A 157 9.35 -0.23 -10.91
C ASP A 157 9.75 -1.50 -11.67
N TYR A 158 8.76 -2.23 -12.20
CA TYR A 158 9.01 -3.39 -13.05
C TYR A 158 9.82 -3.01 -14.29
N GLN A 159 9.41 -1.96 -15.01
CA GLN A 159 10.08 -1.50 -16.23
C GLN A 159 11.45 -0.86 -15.96
N ASP A 160 11.57 -0.04 -14.91
CA ASP A 160 12.81 0.65 -14.52
C ASP A 160 13.90 -0.37 -14.11
N CYS A 161 13.50 -1.51 -13.53
CA CYS A 161 14.38 -2.64 -13.25
C CYS A 161 14.52 -3.63 -14.42
N GLY A 162 14.23 -3.22 -15.66
CA GLY A 162 14.46 -4.02 -16.87
C GLY A 162 13.39 -5.08 -17.18
N GLY A 163 12.27 -5.10 -16.44
CA GLY A 163 11.15 -6.00 -16.69
C GLY A 163 10.41 -5.68 -17.97
N CYS A 164 10.32 -6.66 -18.89
CA CYS A 164 9.73 -6.47 -20.21
C CYS A 164 8.77 -7.59 -20.66
N VAL A 165 8.71 -8.71 -19.93
CA VAL A 165 7.92 -9.89 -20.27
C VAL A 165 6.42 -9.64 -20.08
N ILE A 166 6.05 -8.95 -19.00
CA ILE A 166 4.66 -8.71 -18.64
C ILE A 166 4.14 -7.43 -19.30
N LYS A 167 3.14 -7.56 -20.18
CA LYS A 167 2.54 -6.41 -20.88
C LYS A 167 1.83 -5.47 -19.89
N PRO A 168 1.86 -4.13 -20.11
CA PRO A 168 1.16 -3.15 -19.28
C PRO A 168 -0.34 -3.41 -19.09
N SER A 169 -1.00 -4.06 -20.05
CA SER A 169 -2.43 -4.41 -19.97
C SER A 169 -2.75 -5.49 -18.93
N LYS A 170 -1.74 -6.18 -18.38
CA LYS A 170 -1.90 -7.16 -17.30
C LYS A 170 -1.88 -6.53 -15.91
N PHE A 171 -1.42 -5.28 -15.81
CA PHE A 171 -1.46 -4.52 -14.57
C PHE A 171 -2.88 -4.01 -14.33
N ASN A 172 -3.27 -3.88 -13.07
CA ASN A 172 -4.58 -3.37 -12.70
C ASN A 172 -4.69 -1.85 -13.01
N ASP A 173 -5.84 -1.26 -12.68
CA ASP A 173 -6.10 0.17 -12.95
C ASP A 173 -5.10 1.11 -12.25
N ARG A 174 -4.43 0.64 -11.18
CA ARG A 174 -3.37 1.35 -10.47
C ARG A 174 -1.97 1.09 -11.02
N LYS A 175 -1.88 0.42 -12.17
CA LYS A 175 -0.60 0.01 -12.76
C LYS A 175 0.19 -0.90 -11.81
N GLU A 176 -0.48 -1.73 -11.04
CA GLU A 176 0.14 -2.71 -10.15
C GLU A 176 -0.15 -4.14 -10.61
N ILE A 177 0.77 -5.06 -10.30
CA ILE A 177 0.56 -6.50 -10.54
C ILE A 177 0.93 -7.31 -9.30
N LEU A 178 0.19 -8.39 -9.06
CA LEU A 178 0.42 -9.27 -7.91
C LEU A 178 1.76 -10.00 -8.07
N LEU A 179 2.53 -10.09 -6.99
CA LEU A 179 3.82 -10.80 -6.94
C LEU A 179 3.74 -12.23 -7.50
N MET A 180 2.67 -12.96 -7.17
CA MET A 180 2.45 -14.32 -7.67
C MET A 180 2.34 -14.39 -9.20
N THR A 181 1.81 -13.35 -9.84
CA THR A 181 1.75 -13.26 -11.29
C THR A 181 3.13 -13.02 -11.89
N ILE A 182 3.99 -12.25 -11.21
CA ILE A 182 5.39 -12.07 -11.63
C ILE A 182 6.13 -13.39 -11.52
N ILE A 183 6.04 -14.12 -10.41
CA ILE A 183 6.69 -15.44 -10.27
C ILE A 183 6.31 -16.37 -11.41
N ALA A 184 5.03 -16.40 -11.81
CA ALA A 184 4.60 -17.28 -12.87
C ALA A 184 5.11 -16.90 -14.26
N ARG A 185 5.29 -15.59 -14.53
CA ARG A 185 5.55 -15.08 -15.89
C ARG A 185 7.00 -14.66 -16.10
N ASP A 186 7.61 -14.07 -15.08
CA ASP A 186 8.96 -13.51 -15.10
C ASP A 186 9.68 -13.77 -13.76
N PRO A 187 9.93 -15.04 -13.41
CA PRO A 187 10.58 -15.40 -12.15
C PRO A 187 12.05 -14.95 -12.08
N GLU A 188 12.73 -14.85 -13.22
CA GLU A 188 14.12 -14.40 -13.27
C GLU A 188 14.26 -12.94 -12.83
N TRP A 189 13.46 -12.04 -13.40
CA TRP A 189 13.45 -10.62 -13.00
C TRP A 189 13.25 -10.48 -11.49
N LEU A 190 12.30 -11.24 -10.93
CA LEU A 190 11.99 -11.19 -9.51
C LEU A 190 13.13 -11.74 -8.65
N ALA A 191 13.75 -12.84 -9.08
CA ALA A 191 14.86 -13.44 -8.35
C ALA A 191 16.09 -12.53 -8.27
N ASN A 192 16.22 -11.58 -9.20
CA ASN A 192 17.30 -10.61 -9.24
C ASN A 192 17.02 -9.32 -8.45
N GLN A 193 15.82 -9.15 -7.87
CA GLN A 193 15.54 -8.03 -6.97
C GLN A 193 16.17 -8.27 -5.59
N GLU A 194 16.86 -7.26 -5.07
CA GLU A 194 17.63 -7.36 -3.80
C GLU A 194 16.72 -7.72 -2.61
N ASP A 195 15.54 -7.11 -2.53
CA ASP A 195 14.55 -7.35 -1.48
C ASP A 195 13.92 -8.75 -1.55
N MET A 196 13.99 -9.39 -2.72
CA MET A 196 13.43 -10.71 -3.00
C MET A 196 14.43 -11.85 -2.86
N ALA A 197 15.74 -11.57 -2.86
CA ALA A 197 16.79 -12.59 -2.84
C ALA A 197 16.60 -13.61 -1.70
N LYS A 198 16.17 -13.16 -0.52
CA LYS A 198 15.90 -14.01 0.67
C LYS A 198 14.75 -15.01 0.50
N TYR A 199 13.89 -14.82 -0.51
CA TYR A 199 12.77 -15.72 -0.79
C TYR A 199 13.10 -16.72 -1.91
N VAL A 200 14.20 -16.53 -2.63
CA VAL A 200 14.69 -17.45 -3.66
C VAL A 200 15.43 -18.58 -2.98
N ILE A 201 14.90 -19.80 -3.03
CA ILE A 201 15.53 -20.99 -2.43
C ILE A 201 16.21 -21.88 -3.48
N GLY A 202 16.03 -21.59 -4.77
CA GLY A 202 16.68 -22.30 -5.86
C GLY A 202 16.53 -21.57 -7.19
N ARG A 203 17.59 -21.63 -8.01
CA ARG A 203 17.64 -21.10 -9.39
C ARG A 203 17.76 -22.27 -10.38
N PRO A 204 17.32 -22.10 -11.64
CA PRO A 204 17.59 -23.08 -12.69
C PRO A 204 19.11 -23.29 -12.83
N ARG A 205 19.52 -24.51 -13.16
CA ARG A 205 20.92 -24.81 -13.47
C ARG A 205 21.22 -24.28 -14.86
N GLU A 206 22.30 -23.50 -15.00
CA GLU A 206 22.83 -23.13 -16.32
C GLU A 206 23.26 -24.43 -17.01
N SER A 207 22.56 -24.77 -18.09
CA SER A 207 22.80 -25.95 -18.91
C SER A 207 23.66 -25.61 -20.12
#